data_AF-A0A3N0WAP2-F1
#
_entry.id   AF-A0A3N0WAP2-F1
#
_cell.length_a   1.000
_cell.length_b   1.000
_cell.length_c   1.000
_cell.angle_alpha   90.00
_cell.angle_beta   90.00
_cell.angle_gamma   90.00
#
_symmetry.space_group_name_H-M   'P 1'
#
loop_
_entity.id
_entity.type
_entity.pdbx_description
1 polymer ?
#
loop_
_entity_poly.entity_id
_entity_poly.type
_entity_poly.pdbx_seq_one_letter_code
_entity_poly.pdbx_strand_id
1 'polypeptide(L)'
;MRRNLTVLFALLTISLAFGQGKYGKYLNSKKLALAYKSVKDADKDDYYQQFYWLVKAEQLKTYPHLKDIKPIVLYEFVKYVNPQNPTKKLDDRGKELRATAELSLNQYFKNKKFENNSVLMYNLETYVDPSKGQYYTRVDPEKIKELVPKELFAFNSVNRNLGEEKTYYLWIDKKKDHLNIVDIIPNEKEDKAFYTRLRQYLPSFKFTKYVPSVKKGNKSDKTDVDYYYIMPFEQNTDNIEYKTKDFKTFILSQYRKAGDEWKGVEKPRK
;
A
#
# COMPACT_ATOMS: atom_id res chain seq x y z
N MET A 1 31.66 23.71 -30.35
CA MET A 1 32.00 22.95 -29.12
C MET A 1 30.69 22.54 -28.46
N ARG A 2 30.15 21.37 -28.81
CA ARG A 2 30.29 20.07 -28.12
C ARG A 2 29.70 20.04 -26.68
N ARG A 3 28.51 19.42 -26.65
CA ARG A 3 27.87 18.59 -25.61
C ARG A 3 27.04 19.30 -24.53
N ASN A 4 25.77 19.38 -24.91
CA ASN A 4 24.56 19.53 -24.09
C ASN A 4 24.51 18.55 -22.91
N LEU A 5 23.92 19.08 -21.83
CA LEU A 5 23.24 18.39 -20.74
C LEU A 5 22.94 16.93 -21.06
N THR A 6 23.62 16.01 -20.39
CA THR A 6 23.23 14.60 -20.40
C THR A 6 23.04 14.14 -18.96
N VAL A 7 21.79 13.77 -18.70
CA VAL A 7 21.31 12.82 -17.68
C VAL A 7 21.22 13.31 -16.23
N LEU A 8 20.26 14.22 -16.00
CA LEU A 8 19.43 14.20 -14.80
C LEU A 8 18.19 13.32 -15.09
N PHE A 9 18.38 12.00 -15.16
CA PHE A 9 17.30 11.02 -15.24
C PHE A 9 17.61 9.88 -14.25
N ALA A 10 17.61 10.23 -12.96
CA ALA A 10 17.48 9.29 -11.85
C ALA A 10 16.07 9.39 -11.25
N LEU A 11 15.05 9.58 -12.10
CA LEU A 11 13.65 9.48 -11.72
C LEU A 11 13.29 7.99 -11.65
N LEU A 12 13.20 7.50 -10.41
CA LEU A 12 12.23 6.49 -9.98
C LEU A 12 12.13 5.20 -10.81
N THR A 13 13.28 4.64 -11.18
CA THR A 13 13.40 3.17 -11.22
C THR A 13 14.03 2.71 -9.92
N ILE A 14 13.30 2.92 -8.82
CA ILE A 14 13.43 2.02 -7.67
C ILE A 14 12.84 0.69 -8.15
N SER A 15 13.66 -0.01 -8.92
CA SER A 15 13.65 -1.46 -8.99
C SER A 15 13.47 -1.95 -7.56
N LEU A 16 12.49 -2.86 -7.38
CA LEU A 16 12.15 -3.56 -6.15
C LEU A 16 13.35 -4.40 -5.63
N ALA A 17 14.42 -3.72 -5.25
CA ALA A 17 15.60 -4.25 -4.62
C ALA A 17 15.74 -3.63 -3.21
N PHE A 18 14.61 -3.43 -2.53
CA PHE A 18 14.63 -3.28 -1.07
C PHE A 18 14.87 -4.66 -0.47
N GLY A 19 16.16 -4.99 -0.35
CA GLY A 19 16.74 -6.04 0.49
C GLY A 19 15.83 -7.23 0.77
N GLN A 20 15.99 -8.32 0.03
CA GLN A 20 15.88 -9.62 0.68
C GLN A 20 17.02 -9.68 1.70
N GLY A 21 16.77 -9.19 2.92
CA GLY A 21 17.68 -9.40 4.04
C GLY A 21 17.91 -10.90 4.25
N LYS A 22 18.84 -11.26 5.14
CA LYS A 22 19.19 -12.67 5.45
C LYS A 22 17.99 -13.61 5.65
N TYR A 23 16.85 -13.06 6.09
CA TYR A 23 15.61 -13.78 6.38
C TYR A 23 14.50 -13.65 5.31
N GLY A 24 14.73 -12.91 4.22
CA GLY A 24 13.75 -12.69 3.14
C GLY A 24 13.35 -13.95 2.37
N LYS A 25 14.15 -15.03 2.49
CA LYS A 25 13.80 -16.36 1.94
C LYS A 25 12.61 -17.03 2.63
N TYR A 26 12.23 -16.58 3.83
CA TYR A 26 11.10 -17.12 4.57
C TYR A 26 9.83 -16.32 4.27
N LEU A 27 8.85 -16.96 3.65
CA LEU A 27 7.51 -16.41 3.38
C LEU A 27 6.45 -16.93 4.36
N ASN A 28 6.88 -17.45 5.51
CA ASN A 28 5.99 -17.97 6.55
C ASN A 28 6.62 -17.74 7.93
N SER A 29 5.83 -17.20 8.85
CA SER A 29 6.28 -16.82 10.20
C SER A 29 6.76 -18.03 10.99
N LYS A 30 6.04 -19.15 10.95
CA LYS A 30 6.39 -20.40 11.64
C LYS A 30 7.72 -20.97 11.14
N LYS A 31 7.96 -20.99 9.83
CA LYS A 31 9.26 -21.44 9.27
C LYS A 31 10.41 -20.52 9.71
N LEU A 32 10.19 -19.20 9.72
CA LEU A 32 11.18 -18.25 10.22
C LEU A 32 11.46 -18.46 11.72
N ALA A 33 10.42 -18.66 12.53
CA ALA A 33 10.54 -18.90 13.98
C ALA A 33 11.37 -20.14 14.30
N LEU A 34 11.24 -21.20 13.51
CA LEU A 34 12.02 -22.42 13.69
C LEU A 34 13.53 -22.21 13.43
N ALA A 35 13.89 -21.20 12.63
CA ALA A 35 15.29 -20.83 12.38
C ALA A 35 15.90 -19.98 13.51
N TYR A 36 15.13 -19.57 14.53
CA TYR A 36 15.55 -18.63 15.57
C TYR A 36 16.84 -19.03 16.30
N LYS A 37 17.07 -20.33 16.52
CA LYS A 37 18.30 -20.82 17.18
C LYS A 37 19.60 -20.42 16.45
N SER A 38 19.52 -20.10 15.15
CA SER A 38 20.66 -19.68 14.33
C SER A 38 20.79 -18.15 14.19
N VAL A 39 19.89 -17.39 14.81
CA VAL A 39 19.88 -15.92 14.75
C VAL A 39 20.94 -15.39 15.69
N LYS A 40 21.88 -14.61 15.15
CA LYS A 40 22.90 -13.90 15.94
C LYS A 40 22.33 -12.60 16.47
N ASP A 41 22.88 -12.08 17.57
CA ASP A 41 22.44 -10.82 18.16
C ASP A 41 22.47 -9.65 17.16
N ALA A 42 23.52 -9.56 16.33
CA ALA A 42 23.65 -8.55 15.29
C ALA A 42 22.55 -8.61 14.21
N ASP A 43 21.88 -9.75 14.05
CA ASP A 43 20.85 -9.95 13.03
C ASP A 43 19.43 -9.85 13.60
N LYS A 44 19.26 -9.59 14.90
CA LYS A 44 17.95 -9.63 15.57
C LYS A 44 17.00 -8.54 15.07
N ASP A 45 17.52 -7.37 14.72
CA ASP A 45 16.70 -6.27 14.19
C ASP A 45 15.99 -6.70 12.90
N ASP A 46 16.77 -7.14 11.91
CA ASP A 46 16.25 -7.66 10.65
C ASP A 46 15.35 -8.88 10.84
N TYR A 47 15.70 -9.78 11.77
CA TYR A 47 14.92 -10.97 12.07
C TYR A 47 13.52 -10.62 12.61
N TYR A 48 13.44 -9.80 13.64
CA TYR A 48 12.17 -9.44 14.27
C TYR A 48 11.33 -8.55 13.35
N GLN A 49 11.96 -7.67 12.57
CA GLN A 49 11.29 -6.91 11.52
C GLN A 49 10.64 -7.84 10.47
N GLN A 50 11.40 -8.82 9.97
CA GLN A 50 10.89 -9.81 9.02
C GLN A 50 9.72 -10.61 9.62
N PHE A 51 9.87 -11.07 10.87
CA PHE A 51 8.84 -11.84 11.55
C PHE A 51 7.56 -11.01 11.74
N TYR A 52 7.68 -9.74 12.09
CA TYR A 52 6.56 -8.80 12.18
C TYR A 52 5.80 -8.70 10.87
N TRP A 53 6.48 -8.46 9.75
CA TRP A 53 5.83 -8.38 8.44
C TRP A 53 5.11 -9.69 8.06
N LEU A 54 5.74 -10.84 8.32
CA LEU A 54 5.12 -12.14 8.03
C LEU A 54 3.85 -12.36 8.84
N VAL A 55 3.87 -12.10 10.14
CA VAL A 55 2.68 -12.30 10.98
C VAL A 55 1.54 -11.37 10.56
N LYS A 56 1.83 -10.10 10.26
CA LYS A 56 0.80 -9.15 9.78
C LYS A 56 0.23 -9.57 8.43
N ALA A 57 1.05 -10.08 7.51
CA ALA A 57 0.59 -10.59 6.22
C ALA A 57 -0.27 -11.85 6.37
N GLU A 58 0.12 -12.76 7.26
CA GLU A 58 -0.66 -13.96 7.58
C GLU A 58 -1.99 -13.61 8.26
N GLN A 59 -2.04 -12.58 9.12
CA GLN A 59 -3.28 -12.05 9.69
C GLN A 59 -4.21 -11.52 8.58
N LEU A 60 -3.69 -10.70 7.65
CA LEU A 60 -4.48 -10.24 6.50
C LEU A 60 -5.00 -11.42 5.67
N LYS A 61 -4.23 -12.50 5.55
CA LYS A 61 -4.62 -13.68 4.78
C LYS A 61 -5.83 -14.43 5.37
N THR A 62 -6.12 -14.26 6.66
CA THR A 62 -7.29 -14.90 7.30
C THR A 62 -8.62 -14.30 6.86
N TYR A 63 -8.64 -13.10 6.25
CA TYR A 63 -9.87 -12.47 5.81
C TYR A 63 -10.40 -13.10 4.52
N PRO A 64 -11.69 -13.47 4.43
CA PRO A 64 -12.25 -14.20 3.28
C PRO A 64 -12.03 -13.53 1.93
N HIS A 65 -12.09 -12.20 1.87
CA HIS A 65 -11.91 -11.41 0.64
C HIS A 65 -10.44 -11.30 0.20
N LEU A 66 -9.47 -11.75 1.02
CA LEU A 66 -8.04 -11.81 0.70
C LEU A 66 -7.52 -13.25 0.56
N LYS A 67 -8.40 -14.26 0.72
CA LYS A 67 -8.03 -15.69 0.74
C LYS A 67 -7.40 -16.20 -0.56
N ASP A 68 -7.59 -15.50 -1.67
CA ASP A 68 -7.02 -15.86 -2.98
C ASP A 68 -5.74 -15.07 -3.32
N ILE A 69 -5.39 -14.05 -2.54
CA ILE A 69 -4.18 -13.22 -2.79
C ILE A 69 -2.91 -13.99 -2.40
N LYS A 70 -1.93 -14.11 -3.28
CA LYS A 70 -0.67 -14.82 -2.97
C LYS A 70 0.00 -14.26 -1.70
N PRO A 71 0.53 -15.10 -0.78
CA PRO A 71 1.14 -14.61 0.48
C PRO A 71 2.23 -13.56 0.28
N ILE A 72 3.05 -13.70 -0.77
CA ILE A 72 4.09 -12.72 -1.12
C ILE A 72 3.52 -11.32 -1.38
N VAL A 73 2.31 -11.22 -1.94
CA VAL A 73 1.66 -9.93 -2.24
C VAL A 73 1.25 -9.22 -0.95
N LEU A 74 0.63 -9.95 -0.01
CA LEU A 74 0.28 -9.40 1.30
C LEU A 74 1.52 -9.03 2.11
N TYR A 75 2.59 -9.82 1.99
CA TYR A 75 3.88 -9.54 2.63
C TYR A 75 4.49 -8.22 2.14
N GLU A 76 4.61 -8.02 0.83
CA GLU A 76 5.15 -6.76 0.27
C GLU A 76 4.25 -5.56 0.56
N PHE A 77 2.92 -5.74 0.54
CA PHE A 77 1.97 -4.71 0.98
C PHE A 77 2.21 -4.32 2.45
N VAL A 78 2.34 -5.30 3.34
CA VAL A 78 2.61 -5.06 4.77
C VAL A 78 3.93 -4.34 4.99
N LYS A 79 4.98 -4.70 4.24
CA LYS A 79 6.28 -4.03 4.27
C LYS A 79 6.19 -2.58 3.77
N TYR A 80 5.38 -2.32 2.75
CA TYR A 80 5.14 -0.96 2.26
C TYR A 80 4.45 -0.07 3.31
N VAL A 81 3.39 -0.59 3.96
CA VAL A 81 2.63 0.19 4.95
C VAL A 81 3.33 0.24 6.32
N ASN A 82 4.26 -0.67 6.60
CA ASN A 82 5.11 -0.69 7.80
C ASN A 82 6.60 -0.74 7.39
N PRO A 83 7.15 0.33 6.79
CA PRO A 83 8.54 0.34 6.32
C PRO A 83 9.50 0.14 7.48
N GLN A 84 10.67 -0.48 7.28
CA GLN A 84 11.63 -0.74 8.35
C GLN A 84 11.97 0.54 9.13
N ASN A 85 11.80 0.50 10.45
CA ASN A 85 12.02 1.65 11.32
C ASN A 85 13.47 1.66 11.83
N PRO A 86 14.29 2.67 11.49
CA PRO A 86 15.67 2.74 11.94
C PRO A 86 15.74 2.98 13.46
N THR A 87 15.94 1.91 14.23
CA THR A 87 15.96 1.96 15.70
C THR A 87 17.28 2.46 16.30
N LYS A 88 18.22 2.91 15.44
CA LYS A 88 19.52 3.46 15.86
C LYS A 88 19.42 4.85 16.52
N LYS A 89 18.28 5.54 16.40
CA LYS A 89 18.06 6.91 16.92
C LYS A 89 17.10 6.97 18.12
N LEU A 90 16.85 5.84 18.78
CA LEU A 90 15.95 5.80 19.93
C LEU A 90 16.51 6.61 21.10
N ASP A 91 15.60 7.25 21.84
CA ASP A 91 15.90 7.82 23.15
C ASP A 91 16.09 6.71 24.20
N ASP A 92 16.52 7.08 25.41
CA ASP A 92 16.86 6.08 26.44
C ASP A 92 15.65 5.26 26.86
N ARG A 93 14.45 5.87 26.89
CA ARG A 93 13.21 5.15 27.15
C ARG A 93 12.88 4.15 26.04
N GLY A 94 13.03 4.53 24.78
CA GLY A 94 12.83 3.64 23.64
C GLY A 94 13.81 2.46 23.61
N LYS A 95 15.08 2.70 23.99
CA LYS A 95 16.08 1.64 24.15
C LYS A 95 15.68 0.64 25.25
N GLU A 96 15.23 1.13 26.41
CA GLU A 96 14.79 0.30 27.53
C GLU A 96 13.57 -0.56 27.17
N LEU A 97 12.56 0.05 26.54
CA LEU A 97 11.37 -0.65 26.07
C LEU A 97 11.72 -1.76 25.08
N ARG A 98 12.60 -1.45 24.12
CA ARG A 98 13.06 -2.41 23.12
C ARG A 98 13.85 -3.56 23.75
N ALA A 99 14.75 -3.28 24.69
CA ALA A 99 15.51 -4.31 25.41
C ALA A 99 14.57 -5.25 26.20
N THR A 100 13.58 -4.69 26.88
CA THR A 100 12.56 -5.47 27.61
C THR A 100 11.74 -6.35 26.68
N ALA A 101 11.28 -5.79 25.56
CA ALA A 101 10.56 -6.53 24.53
C ALA A 101 11.41 -7.67 23.96
N GLU A 102 12.70 -7.41 23.71
CA GLU A 102 13.63 -8.44 23.22
C GLU A 102 13.77 -9.61 24.19
N LEU A 103 13.93 -9.35 25.49
CA LEU A 103 14.03 -10.40 26.50
C LEU A 103 12.80 -11.31 26.47
N SER A 104 11.60 -10.73 26.38
CA SER A 104 10.36 -11.51 26.28
C SER A 104 10.28 -12.30 24.97
N LEU A 105 10.56 -11.66 23.83
CA LEU A 105 10.57 -12.34 22.52
C LEU A 105 11.56 -13.51 22.54
N ASN A 106 12.78 -13.30 23.04
CA ASN A 106 13.79 -14.33 23.15
C ASN A 106 13.25 -15.57 23.92
N GLN A 107 12.45 -15.38 24.98
CA GLN A 107 11.82 -16.48 25.70
C GLN A 107 10.78 -17.22 24.87
N TYR A 108 9.89 -16.50 24.18
CA TYR A 108 8.87 -17.11 23.30
C TYR A 108 9.51 -17.96 22.21
N PHE A 109 10.51 -17.41 21.51
CA PHE A 109 11.15 -18.11 20.39
C PHE A 109 12.04 -19.27 20.84
N LYS A 110 12.80 -19.14 21.96
CA LYS A 110 13.58 -20.27 22.52
C LYS A 110 12.69 -21.44 22.93
N ASN A 111 11.53 -21.15 23.50
CA ASN A 111 10.56 -22.15 23.95
C ASN A 111 9.61 -22.65 22.84
N LYS A 112 9.81 -22.20 21.59
CA LYS A 112 8.95 -22.53 20.44
C LYS A 112 7.47 -22.16 20.65
N LYS A 113 7.19 -21.14 21.45
CA LYS A 113 5.84 -20.61 21.73
C LYS A 113 5.54 -19.42 20.82
N PHE A 114 5.56 -19.63 19.50
CA PHE A 114 5.38 -18.55 18.52
C PHE A 114 3.94 -18.49 17.96
N GLU A 115 2.99 -19.16 18.60
CA GLU A 115 1.57 -18.98 18.28
C GLU A 115 1.17 -17.54 18.55
N ASN A 116 0.45 -16.96 17.59
CA ASN A 116 0.02 -15.57 17.63
C ASN A 116 -0.86 -15.33 18.87
N ASN A 117 -0.33 -14.61 19.85
CA ASN A 117 -1.03 -14.18 21.04
C ASN A 117 -0.77 -12.69 21.29
N SER A 118 -1.65 -12.07 22.08
CA SER A 118 -1.63 -10.63 22.33
C SER A 118 -0.30 -10.14 22.91
N VAL A 119 0.33 -10.92 23.80
CA VAL A 119 1.58 -10.54 24.47
C VAL A 119 2.76 -10.62 23.52
N LEU A 120 2.89 -11.71 22.74
CA LEU A 120 3.91 -11.85 21.70
C LEU A 120 3.82 -10.67 20.71
N MET A 121 2.61 -10.36 20.24
CA MET A 121 2.41 -9.27 19.28
C MET A 121 2.72 -7.90 19.85
N TYR A 122 2.33 -7.66 21.10
CA TYR A 122 2.66 -6.41 21.78
C TYR A 122 4.16 -6.21 21.92
N ASN A 123 4.89 -7.25 22.33
CA ASN A 123 6.35 -7.18 22.44
C ASN A 123 7.01 -7.04 21.07
N LEU A 124 6.50 -7.71 20.05
CA LEU A 124 7.00 -7.58 18.69
C LEU A 124 6.83 -6.16 18.15
N GLU A 125 5.63 -5.58 18.29
CA GLU A 125 5.34 -4.18 17.94
C GLU A 125 6.24 -3.22 18.72
N THR A 126 6.41 -3.44 20.02
CA THR A 126 7.29 -2.63 20.87
C THR A 126 8.77 -2.74 20.45
N TYR A 127 9.22 -3.90 20.00
CA TYR A 127 10.60 -4.09 19.56
C TYR A 127 10.90 -3.34 18.25
N VAL A 128 9.97 -3.42 17.29
CA VAL A 128 10.14 -2.87 15.95
C VAL A 128 9.76 -1.37 15.86
N ASP A 129 8.91 -0.86 16.75
CA ASP A 129 8.56 0.56 16.86
C ASP A 129 8.27 0.98 18.32
N PRO A 130 9.32 1.06 19.16
CA PRO A 130 9.17 1.38 20.59
C PRO A 130 8.65 2.81 20.84
N SER A 131 8.87 3.74 19.91
CA SER A 131 8.32 5.10 19.99
C SER A 131 6.85 5.19 19.61
N LYS A 132 6.26 4.09 19.11
CA LYS A 132 4.87 4.01 18.64
C LYS A 132 4.57 5.02 17.52
N GLY A 133 5.57 5.39 16.73
CA GLY A 133 5.41 6.38 15.67
C GLY A 133 4.87 5.77 14.38
N GLN A 134 5.62 4.83 13.81
CA GLN A 134 5.43 4.37 12.42
C GLN A 134 4.41 3.24 12.29
N TYR A 135 4.36 2.30 13.25
CA TYR A 135 3.59 1.05 13.15
C TYR A 135 2.27 1.06 13.92
N TYR A 136 1.91 2.23 14.44
CA TYR A 136 0.58 2.46 15.01
C TYR A 136 -0.51 2.68 13.96
N THR A 137 -0.14 2.68 12.67
CA THR A 137 -1.06 2.63 11.53
C THR A 137 -1.50 1.19 11.31
N ARG A 138 -2.77 0.88 11.63
CA ARG A 138 -3.32 -0.46 11.42
C ARG A 138 -4.33 -0.44 10.29
N VAL A 139 -4.18 -1.40 9.38
CA VAL A 139 -5.23 -1.70 8.40
C VAL A 139 -6.47 -2.15 9.16
N ASP A 140 -7.60 -1.52 8.84
CA ASP A 140 -8.92 -1.92 9.34
C ASP A 140 -9.47 -3.02 8.41
N PRO A 141 -9.53 -4.27 8.87
CA PRO A 141 -9.92 -5.39 8.03
C PRO A 141 -11.36 -5.33 7.53
N GLU A 142 -12.25 -4.68 8.28
CA GLU A 142 -13.66 -4.53 7.92
C GLU A 142 -13.84 -3.46 6.85
N LYS A 143 -12.87 -2.55 6.71
CA LYS A 143 -12.86 -1.47 5.71
C LYS A 143 -12.01 -1.79 4.48
N ILE A 144 -11.59 -3.04 4.30
CA ILE A 144 -10.92 -3.47 3.07
C ILE A 144 -11.99 -3.72 1.99
N LYS A 145 -11.86 -3.06 0.85
CA LYS A 145 -12.82 -3.16 -0.25
C LYS A 145 -12.15 -3.70 -1.50
N GLU A 146 -12.72 -4.76 -2.06
CA GLU A 146 -12.37 -5.22 -3.40
C GLU A 146 -13.05 -4.29 -4.43
N LEU A 147 -12.24 -3.50 -5.13
CA LEU A 147 -12.72 -2.55 -6.15
C LEU A 147 -12.85 -3.21 -7.51
N VAL A 148 -11.91 -4.10 -7.85
CA VAL A 148 -11.98 -4.94 -9.04
C VAL A 148 -11.59 -6.36 -8.64
N PRO A 149 -12.43 -7.38 -8.95
CA PRO A 149 -12.20 -8.75 -8.53
C PRO A 149 -10.79 -9.27 -8.79
N LYS A 150 -10.08 -9.58 -7.70
CA LYS A 150 -8.72 -10.12 -7.66
C LYS A 150 -7.65 -9.23 -8.28
N GLU A 151 -7.93 -7.94 -8.52
CA GLU A 151 -7.01 -7.01 -9.21
C GLU A 151 -6.79 -5.72 -8.46
N LEU A 152 -7.83 -5.12 -7.88
CA LEU A 152 -7.71 -3.82 -7.24
C LEU A 152 -8.42 -3.84 -5.90
N PHE A 153 -7.69 -3.50 -4.85
CA PHE A 153 -8.18 -3.50 -3.48
C PHE A 153 -7.88 -2.15 -2.84
N ALA A 154 -8.82 -1.62 -2.07
CA ALA A 154 -8.63 -0.47 -1.19
C ALA A 154 -8.44 -0.95 0.25
N PHE A 155 -7.33 -0.57 0.86
CA PHE A 155 -7.00 -0.86 2.26
C PHE A 155 -7.06 0.44 3.05
N ASN A 156 -8.08 0.58 3.89
CA ASN A 156 -8.15 1.68 4.84
C ASN A 156 -7.31 1.39 6.06
N SER A 157 -6.56 2.39 6.51
CA SER A 157 -5.73 2.30 7.70
C SER A 157 -5.95 3.51 8.59
N VAL A 158 -5.79 3.33 9.90
CA VAL A 158 -5.93 4.39 10.89
C VAL A 158 -4.67 4.42 11.75
N ASN A 159 -4.04 5.59 11.86
CA ASN A 159 -3.02 5.84 12.86
C ASN A 159 -3.69 5.98 14.22
N ARG A 160 -3.48 5.01 15.12
CA ARG A 160 -4.18 5.00 16.42
C ARG A 160 -3.75 6.10 17.39
N ASN A 161 -2.61 6.76 17.15
CA ASN A 161 -2.16 7.88 17.99
C ASN A 161 -2.68 9.22 17.47
N LEU A 162 -2.67 9.41 16.15
CA LEU A 162 -3.06 10.67 15.52
C LEU A 162 -4.53 10.71 15.09
N GLY A 163 -5.20 9.55 15.00
CA GLY A 163 -6.53 9.41 14.41
C GLY A 163 -6.56 9.57 12.89
N GLU A 164 -5.40 9.72 12.24
CA GLU A 164 -5.30 9.95 10.80
C GLU A 164 -5.66 8.71 10.00
N GLU A 165 -6.60 8.86 9.06
CA GLU A 165 -6.99 7.80 8.12
C GLU A 165 -6.20 7.91 6.82
N LYS A 166 -5.73 6.77 6.30
CA LYS A 166 -5.08 6.68 5.00
C LYS A 166 -5.58 5.46 4.23
N THR A 167 -5.93 5.68 2.96
CA THR A 167 -6.31 4.60 2.03
C THR A 167 -5.12 4.23 1.16
N TYR A 168 -4.81 2.94 1.06
CA TYR A 168 -3.84 2.39 0.11
C TYR A 168 -4.58 1.61 -0.98
N TYR A 169 -4.18 1.79 -2.25
CA TYR A 169 -4.71 1.01 -3.36
C TYR A 169 -3.69 -0.01 -3.81
N LEU A 170 -3.98 -1.29 -3.59
CA LEU A 170 -3.16 -2.41 -4.06
C LEU A 170 -3.68 -2.87 -5.42
N TRP A 171 -2.88 -2.66 -6.45
CA TRP A 171 -3.11 -3.16 -7.80
C TRP A 171 -2.23 -4.38 -8.09
N ILE A 172 -2.87 -5.48 -8.50
CA ILE A 172 -2.25 -6.75 -8.81
C ILE A 172 -2.29 -6.96 -10.33
N ASP A 173 -1.12 -6.91 -10.98
CA ASP A 173 -0.97 -7.34 -12.37
C ASP A 173 -0.96 -8.87 -12.42
N LYS A 174 -2.12 -9.45 -12.71
CA LYS A 174 -2.29 -10.91 -12.84
C LYS A 174 -1.37 -11.55 -13.88
N LYS A 175 -0.93 -10.82 -14.91
CA LYS A 175 -0.09 -11.39 -15.99
C LYS A 175 1.36 -11.54 -15.55
N LYS A 176 1.86 -10.60 -14.74
CA LYS A 176 3.26 -10.56 -14.30
C LYS A 176 3.44 -10.97 -12.85
N ASP A 177 2.36 -11.24 -12.12
CA ASP A 177 2.35 -11.35 -10.66
C ASP A 177 3.01 -10.15 -9.96
N HIS A 178 3.03 -9.00 -10.64
CA HIS A 178 3.60 -7.78 -10.10
C HIS A 178 2.56 -7.05 -9.25
N LEU A 179 3.01 -6.59 -8.10
CA LEU A 179 2.24 -5.75 -7.21
C LEU A 179 2.66 -4.30 -7.39
N ASN A 180 1.68 -3.41 -7.35
CA ASN A 180 1.90 -1.98 -7.32
C ASN A 180 0.98 -1.38 -6.25
N ILE A 181 1.55 -0.57 -5.37
CA ILE A 181 0.75 0.39 -4.62
C ILE A 181 0.62 1.61 -5.51
N VAL A 182 -0.62 1.98 -5.82
CA VAL A 182 -0.93 3.01 -6.80
C VAL A 182 -1.73 4.13 -6.18
N ASP A 183 -1.65 5.30 -6.79
CA ASP A 183 -2.58 6.39 -6.51
C ASP A 183 -3.79 6.27 -7.43
N ILE A 184 -4.99 6.40 -6.86
CA ILE A 184 -6.22 6.40 -7.66
C ILE A 184 -6.61 7.82 -8.08
N ILE A 185 -6.12 8.83 -7.36
CA ILE A 185 -6.31 10.25 -7.66
C ILE A 185 -5.11 10.70 -8.51
N PRO A 186 -5.34 11.30 -9.69
CA PRO A 186 -4.25 11.78 -10.54
C PRO A 186 -3.36 12.79 -9.80
N ASN A 187 -2.05 12.76 -10.02
CA ASN A 187 -1.16 13.72 -9.37
C ASN A 187 -1.16 15.04 -10.15
N GLU A 188 -1.54 16.15 -9.52
CA GLU A 188 -1.66 17.44 -10.23
C GLU A 188 -0.38 17.92 -10.91
N LYS A 189 0.79 17.61 -10.34
CA LYS A 189 2.08 18.01 -10.92
C LYS A 189 2.43 17.18 -12.15
N GLU A 190 2.02 15.92 -12.19
CA GLU A 190 2.37 14.94 -13.22
C GLU A 190 1.30 14.86 -14.33
N ASP A 191 0.01 14.82 -13.97
CA ASP A 191 -1.14 14.73 -14.87
C ASP A 191 -1.73 16.11 -15.23
N LYS A 192 -0.88 17.06 -15.64
CA LYS A 192 -1.34 18.44 -15.95
C LYS A 192 -2.48 18.48 -16.96
N ALA A 193 -2.43 17.66 -18.01
CA ALA A 193 -3.46 17.63 -19.05
C ALA A 193 -4.83 17.17 -18.51
N PHE A 194 -4.84 16.25 -17.54
CA PHE A 194 -6.06 15.84 -16.86
C PHE A 194 -6.68 17.02 -16.11
N TYR A 195 -5.88 17.71 -15.29
CA TYR A 195 -6.34 18.83 -14.48
C TYR A 195 -6.75 20.05 -15.30
N THR A 196 -6.08 20.32 -16.43
CA THR A 196 -6.52 21.36 -17.37
C THR A 196 -7.92 21.07 -17.89
N ARG A 197 -8.20 19.84 -18.33
CA ARG A 197 -9.56 19.46 -18.79
C ARG A 197 -10.57 19.46 -17.66
N LEU A 198 -10.21 18.91 -16.50
CA LEU A 198 -11.08 18.91 -15.33
C LEU A 198 -11.52 20.34 -14.97
N ARG A 199 -10.58 21.28 -14.93
CA ARG A 199 -10.86 22.69 -14.61
C ARG A 199 -11.66 23.40 -15.71
N GLN A 200 -11.49 23.00 -16.97
CA GLN A 200 -12.29 23.54 -18.08
C GLN A 200 -13.78 23.22 -17.90
N TYR A 201 -14.12 22.01 -17.46
CA TYR A 201 -15.51 21.58 -17.31
C TYR A 201 -16.08 21.87 -15.92
N LEU A 202 -15.27 21.64 -14.87
CA LEU A 202 -15.62 21.73 -13.45
C LEU A 202 -14.50 22.44 -12.66
N PRO A 203 -14.39 23.78 -12.75
CA PRO A 203 -13.29 24.55 -12.15
C PRO A 203 -13.19 24.41 -10.61
N SER A 204 -14.31 24.15 -9.95
CA SER A 204 -14.41 24.03 -8.48
C SER A 204 -14.37 22.59 -7.97
N PHE A 205 -14.15 21.60 -8.85
CA PHE A 205 -14.15 20.19 -8.46
C PHE A 205 -13.03 19.88 -7.46
N LYS A 206 -13.35 19.14 -6.41
CA LYS A 206 -12.40 18.65 -5.41
C LYS A 206 -12.57 17.15 -5.24
N PHE A 207 -11.47 16.43 -5.24
CA PHE A 207 -11.46 15.02 -4.89
C PHE A 207 -11.83 14.82 -3.42
N THR A 208 -12.61 13.77 -3.17
CA THR A 208 -13.03 13.39 -1.83
C THR A 208 -12.09 12.33 -1.27
N LYS A 209 -12.03 12.20 0.05
CA LYS A 209 -11.19 11.17 0.72
C LYS A 209 -11.81 9.77 0.71
N TYR A 210 -13.03 9.63 0.22
CA TYR A 210 -13.78 8.38 0.26
C TYR A 210 -13.36 7.46 -0.87
N VAL A 211 -13.43 6.15 -0.59
CA VAL A 211 -13.07 5.10 -1.54
C VAL A 211 -13.96 5.21 -2.79
N PRO A 212 -13.39 5.38 -4.01
CA PRO A 212 -14.17 5.50 -5.23
C PRO A 212 -14.83 4.17 -5.62
N SER A 213 -15.69 4.23 -6.63
CA SER A 213 -16.07 3.03 -7.38
C SER A 213 -15.14 2.86 -8.59
N VAL A 214 -14.85 1.60 -8.93
CA VAL A 214 -14.00 1.27 -10.07
C VAL A 214 -14.66 0.15 -10.88
N LYS A 215 -14.70 0.31 -12.21
CA LYS A 215 -15.16 -0.73 -13.14
C LYS A 215 -14.11 -0.97 -14.22
N LYS A 216 -14.05 -2.20 -14.72
CA LYS A 216 -13.25 -2.53 -15.91
C LYS A 216 -13.92 -2.01 -17.16
N GLY A 217 -13.12 -1.62 -18.14
CA GLY A 217 -13.57 -1.36 -19.50
C GLY A 217 -14.17 -2.61 -20.17
N ASN A 218 -14.78 -2.39 -21.32
CA ASN A 218 -15.51 -3.45 -22.02
C ASN A 218 -14.55 -4.52 -22.56
N LYS A 219 -14.79 -5.78 -22.17
CA LYS A 219 -13.98 -6.94 -22.60
C LYS A 219 -14.05 -7.24 -24.09
N SER A 220 -15.14 -6.86 -24.77
CA SER A 220 -15.28 -7.08 -26.22
C SER A 220 -14.59 -6.00 -27.06
N ASP A 221 -14.25 -4.87 -26.47
CA ASP A 221 -13.58 -3.77 -27.15
C ASP A 221 -12.07 -3.80 -26.82
N LYS A 222 -11.25 -4.16 -27.82
CA LYS A 222 -9.79 -4.21 -27.69
C LYS A 222 -9.17 -2.87 -27.30
N THR A 223 -9.83 -1.76 -27.62
CA THR A 223 -9.34 -0.43 -27.27
C THR A 223 -9.66 -0.06 -25.82
N ASP A 224 -10.65 -0.73 -25.22
CA ASP A 224 -11.20 -0.39 -23.91
C ASP A 224 -10.88 -1.41 -22.79
N VAL A 225 -10.62 -2.68 -23.14
CA VAL A 225 -10.46 -3.81 -22.22
C VAL A 225 -9.40 -3.60 -21.11
N ASP A 226 -8.38 -2.80 -21.37
CA ASP A 226 -7.30 -2.54 -20.42
C ASP A 226 -7.60 -1.39 -19.46
N TYR A 227 -8.67 -0.62 -19.67
CA TYR A 227 -8.98 0.52 -18.82
C TYR A 227 -9.64 0.11 -17.50
N TYR A 228 -9.28 0.86 -16.47
CA TYR A 228 -10.00 0.99 -15.21
C TYR A 228 -10.70 2.35 -15.22
N TYR A 229 -12.02 2.32 -15.11
CA TYR A 229 -12.86 3.51 -15.00
C TYR A 229 -13.13 3.77 -13.53
N ILE A 230 -12.83 4.99 -13.09
CA ILE A 230 -12.85 5.42 -11.70
C ILE A 230 -13.89 6.54 -11.58
N MET A 231 -14.76 6.41 -10.60
CA MET A 231 -15.74 7.43 -10.23
C MET A 231 -15.58 7.73 -8.74
N PRO A 232 -15.11 8.95 -8.38
CA PRO A 232 -15.02 9.39 -7.00
C PRO A 232 -16.37 9.31 -6.28
N PHE A 233 -16.34 9.20 -4.96
CA PHE A 233 -17.57 9.25 -4.18
C PHE A 233 -18.27 10.60 -4.37
N GLU A 234 -19.55 10.57 -4.70
CA GLU A 234 -20.37 11.76 -4.91
C GLU A 234 -20.67 12.43 -3.56
N GLN A 235 -19.93 13.48 -3.20
CA GLN A 235 -20.27 14.34 -2.05
C GLN A 235 -20.98 15.62 -2.45
N ASN A 236 -20.76 16.07 -3.68
CA ASN A 236 -21.32 17.29 -4.23
C ASN A 236 -22.22 16.94 -5.41
N THR A 237 -22.81 17.97 -5.98
CA THR A 237 -23.64 17.85 -7.19
C THR A 237 -22.81 17.62 -8.47
N ASP A 238 -21.52 17.95 -8.45
CA ASP A 238 -20.61 17.78 -9.58
C ASP A 238 -19.84 16.45 -9.46
N ASN A 239 -19.83 15.66 -10.53
CA ASN A 239 -19.18 14.34 -10.57
C ASN A 239 -18.35 14.15 -11.82
N ILE A 240 -17.40 13.22 -11.75
CA ILE A 240 -16.53 12.85 -12.86
C ILE A 240 -16.38 11.34 -12.97
N GLU A 241 -16.16 10.90 -14.19
CA GLU A 241 -15.61 9.59 -14.50
C GLU A 241 -14.30 9.79 -15.25
N TYR A 242 -13.27 9.07 -14.86
CA TYR A 242 -12.00 9.09 -15.56
C TYR A 242 -11.43 7.69 -15.65
N LYS A 243 -10.46 7.50 -16.53
CA LYS A 243 -9.90 6.18 -16.78
C LYS A 243 -8.39 6.16 -16.88
N THR A 244 -7.82 5.01 -16.54
CA THR A 244 -6.38 4.74 -16.60
C THR A 244 -6.13 3.30 -17.02
N LYS A 245 -4.97 3.03 -17.62
CA LYS A 245 -4.49 1.66 -17.89
C LYS A 245 -3.41 1.21 -16.91
N ASP A 246 -2.77 2.16 -16.22
CA ASP A 246 -1.51 1.96 -15.50
C ASP A 246 -1.46 2.64 -14.14
N PHE A 247 -2.49 3.40 -13.76
CA PHE A 247 -2.55 4.25 -12.56
C PHE A 247 -1.40 5.26 -12.47
N LYS A 248 -0.86 5.68 -13.62
CA LYS A 248 0.14 6.73 -13.75
C LYS A 248 -0.34 7.87 -14.63
N THR A 249 -1.11 7.52 -15.66
CA THR A 249 -1.69 8.49 -16.57
C THR A 249 -3.20 8.36 -16.56
N PHE A 250 -3.89 9.50 -16.48
CA PHE A 250 -5.34 9.54 -16.34
C PHE A 250 -6.00 10.37 -17.43
N ILE A 251 -7.15 9.88 -17.90
CA ILE A 251 -7.94 10.51 -18.96
C ILE A 251 -9.34 10.78 -18.41
N LEU A 252 -9.73 12.04 -18.37
CA LEU A 252 -11.11 12.42 -18.06
C LEU A 252 -12.04 11.87 -19.15
N SER A 253 -13.03 11.07 -18.75
CA SER A 253 -13.96 10.35 -19.62
C SER A 253 -15.29 11.11 -19.72
N GLN A 254 -15.89 11.39 -18.56
CA GLN A 254 -17.19 12.04 -18.47
C GLN A 254 -17.22 12.98 -17.26
N TYR A 255 -18.12 13.95 -17.31
CA TYR A 255 -18.42 14.83 -16.18
C TYR A 255 -19.93 15.06 -16.08
N ARG A 256 -20.40 15.39 -14.89
CA ARG A 256 -21.78 15.77 -14.60
C ARG A 256 -21.76 17.00 -13.72
N LYS A 257 -22.58 18.01 -14.05
CA LYS A 257 -22.85 19.16 -13.18
C LYS A 257 -24.13 18.91 -12.40
N ALA A 258 -24.35 19.69 -11.34
CA ALA A 258 -25.61 19.72 -10.62
C ALA A 258 -26.85 19.76 -11.52
N GLY A 259 -27.71 18.75 -11.42
CA GLY A 259 -28.96 18.69 -12.18
C GLY A 259 -28.82 18.41 -13.68
N ASP A 260 -27.59 18.22 -14.18
CA ASP A 260 -27.31 17.92 -15.57
C ASP A 260 -27.19 16.40 -15.81
N GLU A 261 -27.37 15.98 -17.06
CA GLU A 261 -26.98 14.66 -17.52
C GLU A 261 -25.45 14.50 -17.63
N TRP A 262 -24.98 13.26 -17.64
CA TRP A 262 -23.57 12.94 -17.89
C TRP A 262 -23.16 13.35 -19.31
N LYS A 263 -22.08 14.14 -19.41
CA LYS A 263 -21.52 14.63 -20.68
C LYS A 263 -20.15 13.97 -20.92
N GLY A 264 -19.95 13.44 -22.12
CA GLY A 264 -18.67 12.89 -22.55
C GLY A 264 -17.65 14.00 -22.82
N VAL A 265 -16.38 13.73 -22.50
CA VAL A 265 -15.28 14.63 -22.86
C VAL A 265 -14.78 14.28 -24.25
N GLU A 266 -15.00 15.17 -25.22
CA GLU A 266 -14.45 15.00 -26.56
C GLU A 266 -12.92 15.00 -26.55
N LYS A 267 -12.30 14.13 -27.36
CA LYS A 267 -10.86 14.25 -27.61
C LYS A 267 -10.62 15.58 -28.31
N PRO A 268 -9.60 16.37 -27.91
CA PRO A 268 -9.25 17.57 -28.66
C PRO A 268 -8.99 17.16 -30.12
N ARG A 269 -9.69 17.82 -31.05
CA ARG A 269 -9.37 17.73 -32.48
C ARG A 269 -7.91 18.18 -32.60
N LYS A 270 -7.07 17.28 -33.12
CA LYS A 270 -5.66 17.56 -33.41
C LYS A 270 -5.55 18.67 -34.45
#